data_AF-A0A2D4G6D1-F1
#
_entry.id   AF-A0A2D4G6D1-F1
#
_cell.length_a   1.000
_cell.length_b   1.000
_cell.length_c   1.000
_cell.angle_alpha   90.00
_cell.angle_beta   90.00
_cell.angle_gamma   90.00
#
_symmetry.space_group_name_H-M   'P 1'
#
loop_
_entity.id
_entity.type
_entity.pdbx_description
1 polymer ?
#
loop_
_entity_poly.entity_id
_entity_poly.type
_entity_poly.pdbx_seq_one_letter_code
_entity_poly.pdbx_strand_id
1 'polypeptide(L)'
;PENPRGTFLARESETTKGAYCLSVSDFDNAKGLNVKHYKIRKLDNGGFYITSRTQFSSLQQLVAYYSKHADGLCHRLTNVCPTSKPQTQGLAKDAWEIPRESLRLEVKLGQGCFG
;
A
#
# COMPACT_ATOMS: atom_id res chain seq x y z
N PRO A 1 7.19 1.07 14.91
CA PRO A 1 6.10 2.03 15.22
C PRO A 1 4.79 1.54 14.62
N GLU A 2 3.71 1.56 15.40
CA GLU A 2 2.38 1.15 14.92
C GLU A 2 1.80 2.23 14.00
N ASN A 3 1.13 1.83 12.92
CA ASN A 3 0.58 2.77 11.95
C ASN A 3 -0.60 3.54 12.60
N PRO A 4 -0.66 4.88 12.51
CA PRO A 4 -1.76 5.64 13.09
C PRO A 4 -3.10 5.28 12.44
N ARG A 5 -4.20 5.52 13.16
CA ARG A 5 -5.56 5.37 12.63
C ARG A 5 -5.74 6.19 11.35
N GLY A 6 -6.37 5.61 10.34
CA GLY A 6 -6.55 6.23 9.02
C GLY A 6 -5.38 6.03 8.05
N THR A 7 -4.37 5.23 8.42
CA THR A 7 -3.30 4.84 7.49
C THR A 7 -3.91 3.99 6.37
N PHE A 8 -3.57 4.27 5.11
CA PHE A 8 -4.30 3.71 4.00
C PHE A 8 -3.45 3.32 2.80
N LEU A 9 -4.02 2.46 1.95
CA LEU A 9 -3.55 2.18 0.59
C LEU A 9 -4.74 1.92 -0.34
N ALA A 10 -4.54 2.21 -1.63
CA ALA A 10 -5.45 1.79 -2.70
C ALA A 10 -4.79 0.65 -3.48
N ARG A 11 -5.56 -0.38 -3.80
CA ARG A 11 -5.10 -1.58 -4.51
C ARG A 11 -6.17 -2.09 -5.47
N GLU A 12 -5.80 -2.98 -6.38
CA GLU A 12 -6.78 -3.68 -7.22
C GLU A 12 -7.70 -4.57 -6.38
N SER A 13 -8.95 -4.73 -6.82
CA SER A 13 -9.92 -5.61 -6.17
C SER A 13 -9.73 -7.05 -6.65
N GLU A 14 -9.50 -7.96 -5.71
CA GLU A 14 -9.36 -9.40 -6.00
C GLU A 14 -10.70 -10.07 -6.36
N THR A 15 -11.83 -9.48 -5.94
CA THR A 15 -13.17 -10.07 -6.15
C THR A 15 -13.92 -9.48 -7.35
N THR A 16 -13.40 -8.41 -7.96
CA THR A 16 -14.08 -7.74 -9.07
C THR A 16 -13.05 -7.13 -10.00
N LYS A 17 -12.87 -7.76 -11.16
CA LYS A 17 -11.94 -7.31 -12.19
C LYS A 17 -12.25 -5.86 -12.60
N GLY A 18 -11.23 -5.02 -12.65
CA GLY A 18 -11.35 -3.60 -13.03
C GLY A 18 -11.86 -2.67 -11.92
N ALA A 19 -12.19 -3.19 -10.73
CA ALA A 19 -12.49 -2.39 -9.55
C ALA A 19 -11.25 -2.24 -8.66
N TYR A 20 -11.30 -1.26 -7.75
CA TYR A 20 -10.25 -1.02 -6.76
C TYR A 20 -10.78 -1.24 -5.34
N CYS A 21 -9.88 -1.23 -4.35
CA CYS A 21 -10.19 -1.33 -2.94
C CYS A 21 -9.35 -0.32 -2.15
N LEU A 22 -10.01 0.49 -1.32
CA LEU A 22 -9.38 1.34 -0.32
C LEU A 22 -9.32 0.56 1.00
N SER A 23 -8.10 0.31 1.49
CA SER A 23 -7.87 -0.37 2.77
C SER A 23 -7.38 0.65 3.80
N VAL A 24 -8.03 0.73 4.97
CA VAL A 24 -7.77 1.77 5.98
C VAL A 24 -7.60 1.13 7.35
N SER A 25 -6.52 1.48 8.05
CA SER A 25 -6.30 1.07 9.44
C SER A 25 -7.28 1.78 10.36
N ASP A 26 -7.82 1.03 11.30
CA ASP A 26 -8.78 1.50 12.28
C ASP A 26 -8.46 0.93 13.67
N PHE A 27 -9.02 1.54 14.70
CA PHE A 27 -8.91 1.05 16.06
C PHE A 27 -10.29 1.07 16.71
N ASP A 28 -10.66 -0.04 17.34
CA ASP A 28 -11.90 -0.21 18.08
C ASP A 28 -11.59 -0.79 19.47
N ASN A 29 -12.26 -0.31 20.52
CA ASN A 29 -11.95 -0.72 21.90
C ASN A 29 -12.22 -2.21 22.16
N ALA A 30 -13.12 -2.85 21.40
CA ALA A 30 -13.43 -4.27 21.54
C ALA A 30 -12.55 -5.15 20.62
N LYS A 31 -12.20 -4.66 19.43
CA LYS A 31 -11.45 -5.44 18.41
C LYS A 31 -9.96 -5.11 18.32
N GLY A 32 -9.50 -4.05 18.99
CA GLY A 32 -8.16 -3.49 18.84
C GLY A 32 -7.90 -2.94 17.44
N LEU A 33 -6.63 -3.02 17.02
CA LEU A 33 -6.19 -2.64 15.68
C LEU A 33 -6.86 -3.54 14.63
N ASN A 34 -7.51 -2.94 13.65
CA ASN A 34 -8.16 -3.65 12.55
C ASN A 34 -8.03 -2.89 11.23
N VAL A 35 -8.38 -3.54 10.12
CA VAL A 35 -8.39 -2.93 8.78
C VAL A 35 -9.79 -3.02 8.19
N LYS A 36 -10.29 -1.90 7.66
CA LYS A 36 -11.55 -1.87 6.90
C LYS A 36 -11.28 -1.71 5.42
N HIS A 37 -12.06 -2.42 4.62
CA HIS A 37 -11.92 -2.48 3.17
C HIS A 37 -13.17 -1.92 2.49
N TYR A 38 -12.97 -0.92 1.64
CA TYR A 38 -14.03 -0.26 0.89
C TYR A 38 -13.83 -0.52 -0.59
N LYS A 39 -14.78 -1.19 -1.24
CA LYS A 39 -14.74 -1.41 -2.69
C LYS A 39 -14.95 -0.07 -3.40
N ILE A 40 -13.99 0.32 -4.23
CA ILE A 40 -14.10 1.46 -5.14
C ILE A 40 -14.57 0.91 -6.49
N ARG A 41 -15.78 1.27 -6.88
CA ARG A 41 -16.37 0.89 -8.17
C ARG A 41 -16.03 1.94 -9.22
N LYS A 42 -15.97 1.50 -10.47
CA LYS A 42 -15.83 2.34 -11.64
C LYS A 42 -17.17 2.40 -12.37
N LEU A 43 -17.60 3.61 -12.75
CA LEU A 43 -18.76 3.85 -13.59
C LEU A 43 -18.38 3.75 -15.07
N ASP A 44 -19.36 3.48 -15.93
CA ASP A 44 -19.13 3.38 -17.38
C ASP A 44 -18.62 4.69 -17.99
N ASN A 45 -19.01 5.83 -17.40
CA ASN A 45 -18.51 7.16 -17.77
C ASN A 45 -17.08 7.46 -17.27
N GLY A 46 -16.41 6.49 -16.62
CA GLY A 46 -15.05 6.62 -16.12
C GLY A 46 -14.93 7.11 -14.67
N GLY A 47 -16.03 7.45 -13.99
CA GLY A 47 -16.00 7.91 -12.60
C GLY A 47 -15.71 6.81 -11.58
N PHE A 48 -15.25 7.19 -10.39
CA PHE A 48 -14.91 6.31 -9.27
C PHE A 48 -15.74 6.66 -8.04
N TYR A 49 -16.20 5.65 -7.30
CA TYR A 49 -16.96 5.88 -6.07
C TYR A 49 -16.88 4.71 -5.07
N ILE A 50 -17.04 5.03 -3.78
CA ILE A 50 -17.30 4.04 -2.72
C ILE A 50 -18.82 3.99 -2.43
N THR A 51 -19.46 5.15 -2.37
CA THR A 51 -20.91 5.35 -2.26
C THR A 51 -21.44 6.09 -3.48
N SER A 52 -22.62 5.76 -3.99
CA SER A 52 -23.18 6.39 -5.19
C SER A 52 -23.45 7.89 -5.04
N ARG A 53 -23.50 8.38 -3.78
CA ARG A 53 -23.72 9.80 -3.44
C ARG A 53 -22.54 10.71 -3.81
N THR A 54 -21.32 10.18 -3.79
CA THR A 54 -20.10 10.96 -3.99
C THR A 54 -19.21 10.26 -5.00
N GLN A 55 -19.08 10.87 -6.17
CA GLN A 55 -18.35 10.33 -7.31
C GLN A 55 -17.17 11.23 -7.66
N PHE A 56 -16.10 10.63 -8.17
CA PHE A 56 -14.84 11.31 -8.48
C PHE A 56 -14.39 10.98 -9.89
N SER A 57 -13.72 11.91 -10.56
CA SER A 57 -13.18 11.65 -11.90
C SER A 57 -11.91 10.80 -11.88
N SER A 58 -11.22 10.70 -10.73
CA SER A 58 -10.00 9.92 -10.57
C SER A 58 -9.84 9.38 -9.14
N LEU A 59 -9.00 8.34 -8.99
CA LEU A 59 -8.64 7.81 -7.67
C LEU A 59 -7.93 8.85 -6.80
N GLN A 60 -7.12 9.73 -7.41
CA GLN A 60 -6.41 10.80 -6.72
C GLN A 60 -7.39 11.79 -6.09
N GLN A 61 -8.48 12.14 -6.79
CA GLN A 61 -9.52 13.01 -6.25
C GLN A 61 -10.30 12.33 -5.11
N LEU A 62 -10.61 11.04 -5.26
CA LEU A 62 -11.23 10.25 -4.19
C LEU A 62 -10.38 10.26 -2.93
N VAL A 63 -9.08 9.98 -3.06
CA VAL A 63 -8.12 10.01 -1.94
C VAL A 63 -8.04 11.41 -1.34
N ALA A 64 -7.93 12.46 -2.16
CA ALA A 64 -7.87 13.84 -1.69
C ALA A 64 -9.12 14.26 -0.89
N TYR A 65 -10.31 13.82 -1.32
CA TYR A 65 -11.57 14.07 -0.62
C TYR A 65 -11.62 13.33 0.73
N TYR A 66 -11.35 12.02 0.73
CA TYR A 66 -11.39 11.23 1.96
C TYR A 66 -10.22 11.53 2.91
N SER A 67 -9.18 12.22 2.43
CA SER A 67 -8.14 12.82 3.26
C SER A 67 -8.61 14.07 3.98
N LYS A 68 -9.76 14.67 3.64
CA LYS A 68 -10.34 15.83 4.33
C LYS A 68 -11.58 15.47 5.14
N HIS A 69 -12.37 14.51 4.67
CA HIS A 69 -13.65 14.13 5.27
C HIS A 69 -13.75 12.60 5.40
N ALA A 70 -14.22 12.08 6.54
CA ALA A 70 -14.43 10.63 6.67
C ALA A 70 -15.66 10.17 5.85
N ASP A 71 -16.75 10.93 5.89
CA ASP A 71 -17.96 10.77 5.05
C ASP A 71 -18.41 9.30 4.85
N GLY A 72 -18.56 8.58 5.97
CA GLY A 72 -18.98 7.17 5.99
C GLY A 72 -17.83 6.14 6.03
N LEU A 73 -16.59 6.56 5.85
CA LEU A 73 -15.42 5.75 6.22
C LEU A 73 -15.25 5.72 7.75
N CYS A 74 -14.55 4.71 8.26
CA CYS A 74 -14.27 4.59 9.68
C CYS A 74 -13.40 5.71 10.24
N HIS A 75 -12.59 6.32 9.37
CA HIS A 75 -11.73 7.43 9.70
C HIS A 75 -11.38 8.18 8.41
N ARG A 76 -11.01 9.46 8.56
CA ARG A 76 -10.37 10.24 7.50
C ARG A 76 -9.02 9.61 7.14
N LEU A 77 -8.63 9.67 5.87
CA LEU A 77 -7.31 9.20 5.44
C LEU A 77 -6.23 10.13 6.01
N THR A 78 -5.23 9.56 6.66
CA THR A 78 -4.18 10.32 7.37
C THR A 78 -2.82 10.11 6.72
N ASN A 79 -2.32 8.88 6.74
CA ASN A 79 -0.98 8.55 6.27
C ASN A 79 -1.04 7.51 5.16
N VAL A 80 -0.19 7.68 4.15
CA VAL A 80 0.04 6.60 3.18
C VAL A 80 0.73 5.45 3.91
N CYS A 81 0.30 4.21 3.63
CA CYS A 81 0.89 3.03 4.22
C CYS A 81 2.41 2.95 3.87
N PRO A 82 3.31 2.90 4.87
CA PRO A 82 4.73 2.80 4.61
C PRO A 82 5.06 1.44 3.97
N THR A 83 5.98 1.43 3.03
CA THR A 83 6.49 0.21 2.38
C THR A 83 8.01 0.25 2.27
N SER A 84 8.66 -0.90 2.34
CA SER A 84 10.10 -1.00 2.12
C SER A 84 10.41 -0.80 0.64
N LYS A 85 11.63 -0.30 0.35
CA LYS A 85 12.11 -0.23 -1.03
C LYS A 85 12.16 -1.66 -1.59
N PRO A 86 11.56 -1.91 -2.77
CA PRO A 86 11.65 -3.23 -3.39
C PRO A 86 13.10 -3.53 -3.75
N GLN A 87 13.44 -4.82 -3.83
CA GLN A 87 14.74 -5.24 -4.34
C GLN A 87 14.83 -4.91 -5.83
N THR A 88 16.01 -4.46 -6.26
CA THR A 88 16.33 -4.32 -7.68
C THR A 88 16.49 -5.69 -8.32
N GLN A 89 16.26 -5.77 -9.64
CA GLN A 89 16.60 -6.94 -10.41
C GLN A 89 18.10 -6.92 -10.70
N GLY A 90 18.88 -7.60 -9.88
CA GLY A 90 20.35 -7.56 -9.91
C GLY A 90 20.92 -6.31 -9.21
N LEU A 91 22.25 -6.23 -9.17
CA LEU A 91 22.98 -5.11 -8.55
C LEU A 91 22.98 -3.86 -9.44
N ALA A 92 23.13 -4.07 -10.75
CA ALA A 92 23.07 -3.06 -11.80
C ALA A 92 22.81 -3.77 -13.14
N LYS A 93 22.62 -2.99 -14.22
CA LYS A 93 22.47 -3.55 -15.57
C LYS A 93 23.68 -4.41 -15.93
N ASP A 94 23.42 -5.64 -16.39
CA ASP A 94 24.41 -6.64 -16.84
C ASP A 94 25.48 -7.04 -15.79
N ALA A 95 25.26 -6.74 -14.50
CA ALA A 95 26.19 -7.02 -13.40
C ALA A 95 25.94 -8.40 -12.76
N TRP A 96 26.09 -9.48 -13.55
CA TRP A 96 25.96 -10.86 -13.05
C TRP A 96 27.29 -11.43 -12.54
N GLU A 97 28.34 -11.33 -13.35
CA GLU A 97 29.71 -11.69 -12.95
C GLU A 97 30.46 -10.39 -12.61
N ILE A 98 30.92 -10.28 -11.36
CA ILE A 98 31.55 -9.05 -10.84
C ILE A 98 33.00 -9.32 -10.39
N PRO A 99 33.90 -8.33 -10.52
CA PRO A 99 35.26 -8.45 -9.98
C PRO A 99 35.23 -8.70 -8.48
N ARG A 100 36.07 -9.60 -7.96
CA ARG A 100 36.16 -9.89 -6.52
C ARG A 100 36.48 -8.63 -5.72
N GLU A 101 37.23 -7.71 -6.32
CA GLU A 101 37.67 -6.44 -5.75
C GLU A 101 36.51 -5.47 -5.51
N SER A 102 35.34 -5.69 -6.13
CA SER A 102 34.13 -4.89 -5.87
C SER A 102 33.39 -5.33 -4.60
N LEU A 103 33.82 -6.41 -3.95
CA LEU A 103 33.22 -6.92 -2.71
C LEU A 103 34.09 -6.57 -1.51
N ARG A 104 33.46 -6.04 -0.47
CA ARG A 104 34.06 -5.87 0.86
C ARG A 104 33.31 -6.72 1.87
N LEU A 105 33.99 -7.67 2.49
CA LEU A 105 33.43 -8.46 3.59
C LEU A 105 33.55 -7.65 4.89
N GLU A 106 32.44 -7.48 5.60
CA GLU A 106 32.38 -6.66 6.82
C GLU A 106 32.15 -7.50 8.08
N VAL A 107 31.00 -8.18 8.15
CA VAL A 107 30.58 -8.93 9.34
C VAL A 107 30.42 -10.40 8.98
N LYS A 108 31.07 -11.29 9.73
CA LYS A 108 30.84 -12.74 9.61
C LYS A 108 29.50 -13.10 10.27
N LEU A 109 28.56 -13.58 9.47
CA LEU A 109 27.23 -13.97 9.95
C LEU A 109 27.15 -15.45 10.38
N GLY A 110 28.07 -16.31 9.91
CA GLY A 110 28.08 -17.74 10.21
C GLY A 110 29.27 -18.49 9.59
N GLN A 111 29.30 -19.82 9.75
CA GLN A 111 30.24 -20.73 9.09
C GLN A 111 29.65 -22.15 9.02
N GLY A 112 29.76 -22.80 7.87
CA GLY A 112 29.42 -24.21 7.67
C GLY A 112 30.53 -25.00 6.96
N CYS A 113 30.24 -26.26 6.60
CA CYS A 113 31.20 -27.16 5.96
C CYS A 113 31.58 -26.77 4.52
N PHE A 114 30.89 -25.81 3.91
CA PHE A 114 31.09 -25.38 2.52
C PHE A 114 31.22 -23.85 2.36
N GLY A 115 31.42 -23.13 3.46
CA GLY A 115 31.32 -21.66 3.53
C GLY A 115 30.43 -21.21 4.68
#